data_AF-A0A7J4UZH8-F1
#
_entry.id   AF-A0A7J4UZH8-F1
#
_cell.length_a   1.000
_cell.length_b   1.000
_cell.length_c   1.000
_cell.angle_alpha   90.00
_cell.angle_beta   90.00
_cell.angle_gamma   90.00
#
_symmetry.space_group_name_H-M   'P 1'
#
loop_
_entity.id
_entity.type
_entity.pdbx_description
1 polymer ?
#
loop_
_entity_poly.entity_id
_entity_poly.type
_entity_poly.pdbx_seq_one_letter_code
_entity_poly.pdbx_strand_id
1 'polypeptide(L)'
;MRFVSKSACVRAHITQESLSDCEPFGVPYSLKGSETVLFAGEMYNSVSELYYIGARYMMPSLGRWMSLDPGLGSLSSPQTMNRYVYCANNPLRFIDPTVNGG
;
A
#
# COMPACT_ATOMS: atom_id res chain seq x y z
N MET A 1 -13.32 7.92 -3.85
CA MET A 1 -12.01 7.25 -3.96
C MET A 1 -11.93 6.57 -5.31
N ARG A 2 -10.87 6.79 -6.09
CA ARG A 2 -10.61 6.10 -7.37
C ARG A 2 -9.44 5.13 -7.15
N PHE A 3 -9.38 4.04 -7.90
CA PHE A 3 -8.31 3.04 -7.81
C PHE A 3 -7.79 2.74 -9.22
N VAL A 4 -6.49 2.47 -9.35
CA VAL A 4 -5.84 2.08 -10.62
C VAL A 4 -5.28 0.67 -10.52
N SER A 5 -5.18 -0.06 -11.63
CA SER A 5 -4.65 -1.42 -11.68
C SER A 5 -3.17 -1.46 -11.25
N LYS A 6 -2.77 -2.46 -10.46
CA LYS A 6 -1.44 -2.56 -9.86
C LYS A 6 -0.47 -3.50 -10.61
N SER A 7 0.83 -3.21 -10.48
CA SER A 7 1.97 -4.16 -10.49
C SER A 7 2.60 -4.18 -9.08
N ALA A 8 2.95 -5.36 -8.57
CA ALA A 8 3.02 -5.68 -7.13
C ALA A 8 4.30 -5.22 -6.36
N CYS A 9 4.39 -5.66 -5.09
CA CYS A 9 5.50 -5.48 -4.12
C CYS A 9 6.86 -5.97 -4.68
N VAL A 10 7.93 -5.21 -4.44
CA VAL A 10 9.28 -5.50 -4.98
C VAL A 10 10.33 -5.32 -3.88
N ARG A 11 11.36 -6.17 -3.85
CA ARG A 11 12.52 -6.00 -2.97
C ARG A 11 13.55 -5.07 -3.63
N ALA A 12 14.04 -4.06 -2.91
CA ALA A 12 15.13 -3.21 -3.39
C ALA A 12 16.48 -3.83 -3.02
N HIS A 13 16.96 -4.76 -3.84
CA HIS A 13 18.38 -5.02 -4.01
C HIS A 13 18.62 -5.15 -5.51
N ILE A 14 19.65 -4.47 -6.00
CA ILE A 14 20.13 -4.46 -7.38
C ILE A 14 19.84 -5.84 -8.03
N THR A 15 19.01 -5.86 -9.09
CA THR A 15 18.46 -7.00 -9.86
C THR A 15 17.09 -7.59 -9.45
N GLN A 16 16.07 -7.13 -10.18
CA GLN A 16 14.97 -7.82 -10.87
C GLN A 16 14.26 -9.04 -10.21
N GLU A 17 12.93 -8.87 -10.07
CA GLU A 17 11.87 -9.90 -10.08
C GLU A 17 11.90 -10.97 -8.97
N SER A 18 11.34 -10.64 -7.81
CA SER A 18 10.71 -11.62 -6.92
C SER A 18 9.46 -11.01 -6.29
N LEU A 19 8.32 -11.58 -6.62
CA LEU A 19 6.97 -11.09 -6.33
C LEU A 19 6.43 -11.64 -4.98
N SER A 20 7.30 -12.12 -4.08
CA SER A 20 6.91 -13.05 -3.01
C SER A 20 7.27 -12.66 -1.56
N ASP A 21 7.84 -11.49 -1.31
CA ASP A 21 8.47 -11.22 -0.01
C ASP A 21 7.57 -10.51 1.02
N CYS A 22 6.33 -10.20 0.65
CA CYS A 22 5.37 -9.53 1.53
C CYS A 22 3.95 -10.09 1.35
N GLU A 23 3.13 -10.00 2.41
CA GLU A 23 1.71 -10.31 2.37
C GLU A 23 0.94 -9.38 1.42
N PRO A 24 -0.33 -9.66 1.07
CA PRO A 24 -1.09 -8.85 0.11
C PRO A 24 -1.14 -7.35 0.40
N PHE A 25 -1.14 -6.95 1.68
CA PHE A 25 -1.14 -5.54 2.11
C PHE A 25 0.26 -4.96 2.34
N GLY A 26 1.33 -5.70 2.02
CA GLY A 26 2.70 -5.24 2.15
C GLY A 26 3.33 -5.52 3.52
N VAL A 27 2.77 -6.43 4.33
CA VAL A 27 3.43 -6.86 5.57
C VAL A 27 4.66 -7.70 5.19
N PRO A 28 5.88 -7.32 5.58
CA PRO A 28 7.07 -8.11 5.26
C PRO A 28 7.08 -9.42 6.06
N TYR A 29 7.36 -10.56 5.39
CA TYR A 29 7.43 -11.86 6.07
C TYR A 29 8.61 -11.97 7.05
N SER A 30 9.73 -11.32 6.72
CA SER A 30 10.90 -11.25 7.58
C SER A 30 11.75 -10.06 7.13
N LEU A 31 12.20 -9.25 8.08
CA LEU A 31 13.19 -8.21 7.83
C LEU A 31 14.53 -8.70 8.37
N LYS A 32 15.47 -9.05 7.49
CA LYS A 32 16.83 -9.40 7.91
C LYS A 32 17.74 -8.17 7.76
N GLY A 33 18.15 -7.57 8.87
CA GLY A 33 19.12 -6.47 8.86
C GLY A 33 18.60 -5.21 8.14
N SER A 34 19.40 -4.64 7.22
CA SER A 34 19.14 -3.39 6.48
C SER A 34 18.31 -3.60 5.20
N GLU A 35 17.52 -4.66 5.12
CA GLU A 35 16.69 -4.96 3.95
C GLU A 35 15.61 -3.90 3.73
N THR A 36 15.54 -3.37 2.51
CA THR A 36 14.49 -2.42 2.10
C THR A 36 13.39 -3.16 1.35
N VAL A 37 12.19 -3.20 1.93
CA VAL A 37 10.98 -3.76 1.32
C VAL A 37 10.20 -2.63 0.68
N LEU A 38 9.79 -2.80 -0.59
CA LEU A 38 8.92 -1.85 -1.28
C LEU A 38 7.53 -2.43 -1.46
N PHE A 39 6.52 -1.62 -1.15
CA PHE A 39 5.14 -1.91 -1.47
C PHE A 39 4.52 -0.74 -2.20
N ALA A 40 3.91 -1.00 -3.36
CA ALA A 40 3.38 0.04 -4.23
C ALA A 40 4.40 1.14 -4.59
N GLY A 41 5.69 0.79 -4.67
CA GLY A 41 6.78 1.73 -4.94
C GLY A 41 7.34 2.45 -3.70
N GLU A 42 6.74 2.26 -2.53
CA GLU A 42 7.09 2.99 -1.30
C GLU A 42 7.86 2.10 -0.33
N MET A 43 8.84 2.69 0.38
CA MET A 43 9.68 1.98 1.34
C MET A 43 8.96 1.71 2.66
N TYR A 44 9.09 0.49 3.17
CA TYR A 44 8.63 0.13 4.49
C TYR A 44 9.51 0.75 5.57
N ASN A 45 8.92 1.45 6.53
CA ASN A 45 9.61 1.91 7.72
C ASN A 45 9.44 0.88 8.84
N SER A 46 10.51 0.17 9.21
CA SER A 46 10.47 -0.87 10.24
C SER A 46 10.34 -0.34 11.67
N VAL A 47 10.57 0.95 11.90
CA VAL A 47 10.43 1.57 13.24
C VAL A 47 8.98 1.93 13.51
N SER A 48 8.29 2.52 12.52
CA SER A 48 6.87 2.86 12.65
C SER A 48 5.93 1.76 12.18
N GLU A 49 6.44 0.78 11.45
CA GLU A 49 5.69 -0.27 10.76
C GLU A 49 4.71 0.27 9.71
N LEU A 50 5.03 1.40 9.08
CA LEU A 50 4.16 2.10 8.13
C LEU A 50 4.82 2.28 6.77
N TYR A 51 3.98 2.42 5.74
CA TYR A 51 4.37 3.00 4.46
C TYR A 51 3.91 4.45 4.39
N TYR A 52 4.79 5.34 3.96
CA TYR A 52 4.41 6.69 3.57
C TYR A 52 4.09 6.68 2.07
N ILE A 53 2.82 6.83 1.71
CA ILE A 53 2.34 6.69 0.34
C ILE A 53 1.68 8.00 -0.10
N GLY A 54 2.31 8.69 -1.06
CA GLY A 54 1.88 10.01 -1.51
C GLY A 54 1.94 11.05 -0.39
N ALA A 55 0.86 11.19 0.36
CA ALA A 55 0.74 12.14 1.48
C ALA A 55 0.13 11.52 2.75
N ARG A 56 0.08 10.19 2.84
CA ARG A 56 -0.59 9.48 3.95
C ARG A 56 0.23 8.29 4.41
N TYR A 57 0.07 7.97 5.69
CA TYR A 57 0.62 6.74 6.27
C TYR A 57 -0.36 5.59 6.15
N MET A 58 0.09 4.46 5.61
CA MET A 58 -0.64 3.21 5.50
C MET A 58 -0.04 2.17 6.46
N MET A 59 -0.89 1.56 7.27
CA MET A 59 -0.54 0.46 8.15
C MET A 59 -0.85 -0.88 7.47
N PRO A 60 0.17 -1.65 7.05
CA PRO A 60 -0.02 -2.86 6.28
C PRO A 60 -0.67 -3.98 7.09
N SER A 61 -0.38 -4.07 8.40
CA SER A 61 -0.95 -5.09 9.30
C SER A 61 -2.47 -5.00 9.43
N LEU A 62 -3.05 -3.81 9.25
CA LEU A 62 -4.50 -3.59 9.21
C LEU A 62 -5.02 -3.48 7.78
N GLY A 63 -4.15 -3.24 6.80
CA GLY A 63 -4.54 -2.86 5.44
C GLY A 63 -5.36 -1.56 5.41
N ARG A 64 -4.99 -0.57 6.24
CA ARG A 64 -5.74 0.69 6.41
C ARG A 64 -4.83 1.91 6.37
N TRP A 65 -5.41 3.04 6.00
CA TRP A 65 -4.81 4.35 6.21
C TRP A 65 -4.88 4.76 7.69
N MET A 66 -3.87 5.48 8.16
CA MET A 66 -3.84 6.08 9.50
C MET A 66 -4.66 7.38 9.57
N SER A 67 -5.06 7.92 8.41
CA SER A 67 -5.90 9.11 8.28
C SER A 67 -7.01 8.89 7.26
N LEU A 68 -8.04 9.72 7.31
CA LEU A 68 -9.16 9.67 6.35
C LEU A 68 -8.67 10.00 4.94
N ASP A 69 -9.05 9.19 3.94
CA ASP A 69 -8.91 9.54 2.53
C ASP A 69 -9.69 10.82 2.21
N PRO A 70 -9.11 11.84 1.57
CA PRO A 70 -9.83 13.08 1.26
C PRO A 70 -11.03 12.87 0.31
N GLY A 71 -11.03 11.81 -0.49
CA GLY A 71 -12.16 11.42 -1.32
C GLY A 71 -13.35 10.91 -0.51
N LEU A 72 -14.52 11.48 -0.76
CA LEU A 72 -15.74 11.23 0.02
C LEU A 72 -16.42 9.87 -0.22
N GLY A 73 -15.87 9.04 -1.11
CA GLY A 73 -16.54 7.81 -1.57
C GLY A 73 -17.67 8.09 -2.57
N SER A 74 -18.46 7.06 -2.88
CA SER A 74 -19.64 7.12 -3.74
C SER A 74 -20.70 6.16 -3.24
N LEU A 75 -21.96 6.60 -3.20
CA LEU A 75 -23.10 5.74 -2.84
C LEU A 75 -23.31 4.60 -3.85
N SER A 76 -22.95 4.80 -5.12
CA SER A 76 -22.97 3.74 -6.14
C SER A 76 -21.86 2.70 -5.94
N SER A 77 -20.94 2.93 -5.01
CA SER A 77 -19.88 2.00 -4.64
C SER A 77 -19.66 2.05 -3.13
N PRO A 78 -20.57 1.43 -2.32
CA PRO A 78 -20.59 1.56 -0.86
C PRO A 78 -19.26 1.23 -0.18
N GLN A 79 -18.45 0.33 -0.77
CA GLN A 79 -17.13 -0.02 -0.27
C GLN A 79 -16.17 1.19 -0.20
N THR A 80 -16.36 2.20 -1.07
CA THR A 80 -15.58 3.44 -1.08
C THR A 80 -15.97 4.44 0.00
N MET A 81 -17.07 4.19 0.72
CA MET A 81 -17.51 5.04 1.85
C MET A 81 -16.63 4.83 3.08
N ASN A 82 -15.93 3.69 3.19
CA ASN A 82 -14.93 3.50 4.23
C ASN A 82 -13.62 4.17 3.82
N ARG A 83 -13.43 5.40 4.31
CA ARG A 83 -12.29 6.28 3.98
C ARG A 83 -10.96 5.83 4.60
N TYR A 84 -10.94 4.76 5.39
CA TYR A 84 -9.71 4.17 5.93
C TYR A 84 -9.22 2.97 5.12
N VAL A 85 -10.03 2.43 4.21
CA VAL A 85 -9.68 1.21 3.48
C VAL A 85 -8.63 1.50 2.41
N TYR A 86 -7.53 0.75 2.45
CA TYR A 86 -6.56 0.76 1.35
C TYR A 86 -7.11 -0.06 0.17
N CYS A 87 -7.12 0.53 -1.03
CA CYS A 87 -7.39 -0.17 -2.29
C CYS A 87 -8.69 -1.00 -2.33
N ALA A 88 -9.77 -0.52 -1.71
CA ALA A 88 -11.03 -1.24 -1.59
C ALA A 88 -10.87 -2.68 -1.04
N ASN A 89 -9.91 -2.91 -0.15
CA ASN A 89 -9.53 -4.23 0.38
C ASN A 89 -9.03 -5.22 -0.68
N ASN A 90 -8.62 -4.76 -1.86
CA ASN A 90 -8.02 -5.59 -2.90
C ASN A 90 -6.67 -5.00 -3.38
N PRO A 91 -5.64 -5.05 -2.53
CA PRO A 91 -4.33 -4.44 -2.79
C PRO A 91 -3.50 -5.19 -3.84
N LEU A 92 -3.93 -6.39 -4.26
CA LEU A 92 -3.31 -7.14 -5.35
C LEU A 92 -3.77 -6.62 -6.72
N ARG A 93 -5.04 -6.20 -6.81
CA ARG A 93 -5.62 -5.67 -8.03
C ARG A 93 -5.46 -4.16 -8.16
N PHE A 94 -5.49 -3.44 -7.04
CA PHE A 94 -5.60 -1.99 -7.03
C PHE A 94 -4.42 -1.30 -6.32
N ILE A 95 -4.07 -0.13 -6.84
CA ILE A 95 -3.19 0.88 -6.24
C ILE A 95 -4.02 2.13 -5.94
N ASP A 96 -3.65 2.82 -4.86
CA ASP A 96 -4.14 4.15 -4.57
C ASP A 96 -3.53 5.15 -5.58
N PRO A 97 -4.34 5.93 -6.32
CA PRO A 97 -3.84 6.89 -7.32
C PRO A 97 -2.89 7.95 -6.74
N THR A 98 -2.93 8.22 -5.44
CA THR A 98 -2.01 9.19 -4.81
C THR A 98 -0.55 8.71 -4.81
N VAL A 99 -0.29 7.43 -5.10
CA VAL A 99 1.07 6.86 -5.25
C VAL A 99 1.88 7.57 -6.34
N ASN A 100 1.26 7.99 -7.45
CA ASN A 100 1.99 8.49 -8.63
C ASN A 100 1.77 10.00 -8.90
N GLY A 101 1.24 10.77 -7.94
CA GLY A 101 1.15 12.22 -8.06
C GLY A 101 0.41 12.74 -9.30
N GLY A 102 -0.78 12.20 -9.59
CA GLY A 102 -1.69 12.76 -10.59
C GLY A 102 -2.58 13.85 -10.02
#